data_AF-A0A933FJQ0-F1
#
_entry.id   AF-A0A933FJQ0-F1
#
_cell.length_a   1.000
_cell.length_b   1.000
_cell.length_c   1.000
_cell.angle_alpha   90.00
_cell.angle_beta   90.00
_cell.angle_gamma   90.00
#
_symmetry.space_group_name_H-M   'P 1'
#
loop_
_entity.id
_entity.type
_entity.pdbx_description
1 polymer ?
#
loop_
_entity_poly.entity_id
_entity_poly.type
_entity_poly.pdbx_seq_one_letter_code
_entity_poly.pdbx_strand_id
1 'polypeptide(L)'
;MTTPSMSHAVRVGGFIILLYVLCLVWPMIYPYGADVLAHHLLSLKLLFPGFQGYAVGSIVWGGVLSFVYGFVGSIIFHAFHKDCCKGK
;
A
#
# COMPACT_ATOMS: atom_id res chain seq x y z
N MET A 1 14.91 -3.74 20.57
CA MET A 1 15.70 -2.91 19.63
C MET A 1 15.29 -3.28 18.21
N THR A 2 14.63 -2.38 17.49
CA THR A 2 14.42 -2.54 16.04
C THR A 2 15.64 -1.97 15.31
N THR A 3 16.15 -2.67 14.31
CA THR A 3 17.22 -2.14 13.46
C THR A 3 16.70 -0.94 12.64
N PRO A 4 17.55 -0.02 12.17
CA PRO A 4 17.13 1.14 11.37
C PRO A 4 16.27 0.73 10.14
N SER A 5 16.62 -0.40 9.52
CA SER A 5 15.89 -1.00 8.40
C SER A 5 14.46 -1.43 8.78
N MET A 6 14.26 -2.01 9.97
CA MET A 6 12.93 -2.41 10.45
C MET A 6 12.03 -1.21 10.72
N SER A 7 12.57 -0.13 11.29
CA SER A 7 11.81 1.12 11.51
C SER A 7 11.36 1.75 10.18
N HIS A 8 12.25 1.77 9.19
CA HIS A 8 11.92 2.22 7.85
C HIS A 8 10.85 1.34 7.18
N ALA A 9 10.98 0.02 7.27
CA ALA A 9 10.00 -0.91 6.68
C ALA A 9 8.60 -0.73 7.27
N VAL A 10 8.48 -0.50 8.57
CA VAL A 10 7.18 -0.18 9.22
C VAL A 10 6.61 1.14 8.70
N ARG A 11 7.45 2.18 8.55
CA ARG A 11 7.03 3.47 7.98
C ARG A 11 6.54 3.33 6.54
N VAL A 12 7.25 2.55 5.71
CA VAL A 12 6.84 2.26 4.33
C VAL A 12 5.50 1.52 4.32
N GLY A 13 5.37 0.43 5.08
CA GLY A 13 4.10 -0.29 5.20
C GLY A 13 2.94 0.61 5.64
N GLY A 14 3.17 1.47 6.64
CA GLY A 14 2.18 2.45 7.11
C GLY A 14 1.81 3.48 6.05
N PHE A 15 2.78 4.00 5.30
CA PHE A 15 2.54 4.91 4.18
C PHE A 15 1.67 4.27 3.10
N ILE A 16 1.90 3.00 2.78
CA ILE A 16 1.08 2.27 1.80
C ILE A 16 -0.37 2.10 2.29
N ILE A 17 -0.61 1.83 3.59
CA ILE A 17 -1.97 1.85 4.16
C ILE A 17 -2.60 3.24 3.99
N LEU A 18 -1.87 4.31 4.28
CA LEU A 18 -2.40 5.66 4.16
C LEU A 18 -2.84 5.95 2.72
N LEU A 19 -2.00 5.60 1.73
CA LEU A 19 -2.34 5.73 0.32
C LEU A 19 -3.57 4.89 -0.05
N TYR A 20 -3.65 3.66 0.45
CA TYR A 20 -4.80 2.77 0.25
C TYR A 20 -6.10 3.42 0.72
N VAL A 21 -6.12 3.96 1.95
CA VAL A 21 -7.30 4.62 2.52
C VAL A 21 -7.68 5.86 1.71
N LEU A 22 -6.70 6.69 1.31
CA LEU A 22 -6.98 7.85 0.46
C LEU A 22 -7.63 7.44 -0.86
N CYS A 23 -7.13 6.40 -1.52
CA CYS A 23 -7.70 5.92 -2.78
C CYS A 23 -9.11 5.32 -2.60
N LEU A 24 -9.42 4.70 -1.46
CA LEU A 24 -10.78 4.22 -1.16
C LEU A 24 -11.76 5.37 -0.92
N VAL A 25 -11.31 6.42 -0.24
CA VAL A 25 -12.16 7.57 0.12
C VAL A 25 -12.36 8.52 -1.06
N TRP A 26 -11.41 8.56 -1.99
CA TRP A 26 -11.42 9.45 -3.15
C TRP A 26 -12.76 9.53 -3.92
N PRO A 27 -13.39 8.43 -4.38
CA PRO A 27 -14.68 8.49 -5.08
C PRO A 27 -15.84 9.03 -4.24
N MET A 28 -15.73 9.00 -2.90
CA MET A 28 -16.75 9.58 -2.01
C MET A 28 -16.64 11.12 -1.94
N ILE A 29 -15.43 11.66 -2.09
CA ILE A 29 -15.18 13.11 -2.08
C ILE A 29 -15.36 13.70 -3.48
N TYR A 30 -14.86 12.98 -4.50
CA TYR A 30 -14.89 13.40 -5.90
C TYR A 30 -15.63 12.35 -6.74
N PRO A 31 -16.98 12.39 -6.76
CA PRO A 31 -17.77 11.48 -7.57
C PRO A 31 -17.54 11.80 -9.06
N TYR A 32 -16.90 10.87 -9.76
CA TYR A 32 -16.72 10.91 -11.22
C TYR A 32 -17.65 9.91 -11.92
N GLY A 33 -17.74 10.00 -13.24
CA GLY A 33 -18.57 9.13 -14.08
C GLY A 33 -18.26 7.64 -13.92
N ALA A 34 -19.22 6.79 -14.31
CA ALA A 34 -19.12 5.34 -14.19
C ALA A 34 -17.91 4.75 -14.95
N ASP A 35 -17.51 5.40 -16.03
CA ASP A 35 -16.31 5.11 -16.82
C ASP A 35 -15.03 5.28 -16.00
N VAL A 36 -14.87 6.42 -15.31
CA VAL A 36 -13.69 6.69 -14.46
C VAL A 36 -13.68 5.76 -13.24
N LEU A 37 -14.84 5.45 -12.67
CA LEU A 37 -14.97 4.54 -11.53
C LEU A 37 -14.51 3.12 -11.84
N ALA A 38 -14.81 2.61 -13.03
CA ALA A 38 -14.35 1.29 -13.45
C ALA A 38 -12.81 1.24 -13.53
N HIS A 39 -12.17 2.28 -14.07
CA HIS A 39 -10.71 2.37 -14.14
C HIS A 39 -10.08 2.51 -12.76
N HIS A 40 -10.65 3.35 -11.90
CA HIS A 40 -10.18 3.52 -10.51
C HIS A 40 -10.23 2.20 -9.73
N LEU A 41 -11.34 1.46 -9.84
CA LEU A 41 -11.48 0.15 -9.22
C LEU A 41 -10.48 -0.88 -9.75
N LEU A 42 -10.23 -0.87 -11.05
CA LEU A 42 -9.22 -1.74 -11.66
C LEU A 42 -7.82 -1.39 -11.13
N SER A 43 -7.46 -0.11 -11.07
CA SER A 43 -6.19 0.34 -10.51
C SER A 43 -6.04 -0.07 -9.04
N LEU A 44 -7.10 0.07 -8.23
CA LEU A 44 -7.09 -0.37 -6.84
C LEU A 44 -6.80 -1.87 -6.71
N LYS A 45 -7.44 -2.71 -7.53
CA LYS A 45 -7.21 -4.18 -7.52
C LYS A 45 -5.79 -4.57 -7.91
N LEU A 46 -5.16 -3.80 -8.79
CA LEU A 46 -3.79 -4.04 -9.26
C LEU A 46 -2.74 -3.57 -8.25
N LEU A 47 -2.93 -2.40 -7.66
CA LEU A 47 -1.97 -1.80 -6.72
C LEU A 47 -2.03 -2.38 -5.31
N PHE A 48 -3.22 -2.78 -4.85
CA PHE A 48 -3.45 -3.17 -3.45
C PHE A 48 -3.80 -4.65 -3.35
N PRO A 49 -2.84 -5.52 -2.95
CA PRO A 49 -3.07 -6.95 -2.86
C PRO A 49 -4.22 -7.27 -1.92
N GLY A 50 -5.09 -8.22 -2.29
CA GLY A 50 -6.25 -8.61 -1.48
C GLY A 50 -7.50 -7.74 -1.66
N PHE A 51 -7.40 -6.59 -2.31
CA PHE A 51 -8.57 -5.79 -2.66
C PHE A 51 -9.28 -6.36 -3.89
N GLN A 52 -10.59 -6.57 -3.77
CA GLN A 52 -11.47 -7.16 -4.79
C GLN A 52 -12.76 -6.34 -4.99
N GLY A 53 -13.08 -5.43 -4.05
CA GLY A 53 -14.22 -4.54 -4.12
C GLY A 53 -14.59 -3.96 -2.76
N TYR A 54 -15.72 -3.26 -2.68
CA TYR A 54 -16.15 -2.55 -1.46
C TYR A 54 -16.79 -3.42 -0.37
N ALA A 55 -16.75 -4.75 -0.52
CA ALA A 55 -17.15 -5.62 0.59
C ALA A 55 -16.19 -5.40 1.78
N VAL A 56 -16.75 -5.27 2.99
CA VAL A 56 -15.98 -4.94 4.20
C VAL A 56 -14.78 -5.88 4.39
N GLY A 57 -14.98 -7.18 4.20
CA GLY A 57 -13.89 -8.16 4.30
C GLY A 57 -12.77 -7.93 3.28
N SER A 58 -13.11 -7.52 2.06
CA SER A 58 -12.13 -7.22 1.02
C SER A 58 -11.37 -5.92 1.30
N ILE A 59 -12.04 -4.91 1.86
CA ILE A 59 -11.41 -3.65 2.29
C ILE A 59 -10.39 -3.92 3.40
N VAL A 60 -10.81 -4.64 4.45
CA VAL A 60 -9.94 -4.97 5.58
C VAL A 60 -8.75 -5.82 5.14
N TRP A 61 -9.02 -6.87 4.35
CA TRP A 61 -7.97 -7.74 3.85
C TRP A 61 -7.00 -7.02 2.90
N GLY A 62 -7.52 -6.14 2.04
CA GLY A 62 -6.73 -5.26 1.19
C GLY A 62 -5.77 -4.38 1.99
N GLY A 63 -6.24 -3.76 3.07
CA GLY A 63 -5.41 -2.95 3.95
C GLY A 63 -4.29 -3.75 4.65
N VAL A 64 -4.63 -4.92 5.18
CA VAL A 64 -3.65 -5.82 5.86
C VAL A 64 -2.57 -6.24 4.87
N LEU A 65 -2.94 -6.75 3.70
CA LEU A 65 -1.96 -7.20 2.72
C LEU A 65 -1.14 -6.04 2.14
N SER A 66 -1.74 -4.86 1.95
CA SER A 66 -1.02 -3.66 1.51
C SER A 66 0.11 -3.28 2.47
N PHE A 67 -0.13 -3.37 3.79
CA PHE A 67 0.92 -3.19 4.79
C PHE A 67 2.01 -4.26 4.69
N VAL A 68 1.60 -5.53 4.67
CA VAL A 68 2.54 -6.67 4.63
C VAL A 68 3.44 -6.59 3.40
N TYR A 69 2.88 -6.31 2.23
CA TYR A 69 3.66 -6.18 1.00
C TYR A 69 4.59 -4.97 1.02
N GLY A 70 4.15 -3.80 1.52
CA GLY A 70 5.02 -2.64 1.69
C GLY A 70 6.17 -2.90 2.66
N PHE A 71 5.88 -3.58 3.78
CA PHE A 71 6.86 -3.96 4.78
C PHE A 71 7.89 -4.96 4.23
N VAL A 72 7.42 -6.08 3.66
CA VAL A 72 8.27 -7.14 3.10
C VAL A 72 9.08 -6.59 1.93
N GLY A 73 8.46 -5.82 1.03
CA GLY A 73 9.14 -5.16 -0.09
C GLY A 73 10.26 -4.24 0.39
N SER A 74 10.04 -3.45 1.44
CA SER A 74 11.09 -2.61 2.02
C SER A 74 12.22 -3.42 2.66
N ILE A 75 11.94 -4.54 3.33
CA ILE A 75 12.98 -5.42 3.89
C ILE A 75 13.82 -6.04 2.78
N ILE A 76 13.16 -6.57 1.75
CA ILE A 76 13.81 -7.16 0.58
C ILE A 76 14.70 -6.11 -0.09
N PHE A 77 14.17 -4.91 -0.31
CA PHE A 77 14.93 -3.80 -0.87
C PHE A 77 16.20 -3.53 -0.05
N HIS A 78 16.09 -3.37 1.27
CA HIS A 78 17.26 -3.18 2.15
C HIS A 78 18.23 -4.37 2.13
N ALA A 79 17.74 -5.60 1.97
CA ALA A 79 18.56 -6.80 1.92
C ALA A 79 19.40 -6.90 0.63
N PHE A 80 18.86 -6.45 -0.50
CA PHE A 80 19.57 -6.41 -1.79
C PHE A 80 20.41 -5.15 -1.97
N HIS A 81 20.01 -4.04 -1.36
CA HIS A 81 20.68 -2.75 -1.46
C HIS A 81 21.54 -2.43 -0.23
N LYS A 82 22.16 -3.44 0.40
CA LYS A 82 23.00 -3.33 1.63
C LYS A 82 24.04 -2.19 1.61
N ASP A 83 24.42 -1.72 0.42
CA ASP A 83 25.39 -0.62 0.22
C ASP A 83 24.79 0.71 -0.26
N CYS A 84 23.48 0.79 -0.55
CA CYS A 84 22.85 2.00 -1.11
C CYS A 84 22.63 3.11 -0.06
N CYS A 85 22.70 2.76 1.23
CA CYS A 85 22.66 3.70 2.35
C CYS A 85 24.01 3.86 3.06
N LYS A 86 25.13 3.44 2.45
CA LYS A 86 26.46 3.97 2.79
C LYS A 86 26.59 5.38 2.21
N GLY A 87 25.73 6.29 2.66
CA GLY A 87 26.05 7.71 2.60
C GLY A 87 27.28 7.94 3.47
N LYS A 88 28.21 8.74 2.95
CA LYS A 88 29.45 9.18 3.62
C LYS A 88 29.24 9.53 5.10
#